data_AF-A0A147F1K2-F1
#
_entry.id   AF-A0A147F1K2-F1
#
_cell.length_a   1.000
_cell.length_b   1.000
_cell.length_c   1.000
_cell.angle_alpha   90.00
_cell.angle_beta   90.00
_cell.angle_gamma   90.00
#
_symmetry.space_group_name_H-M   'P 1'
#
loop_
_entity.id
_entity.type
_entity.pdbx_description
1 polymer ?
#
loop_
_entity_poly.entity_id
_entity_poly.type
_entity_poly.pdbx_seq_one_letter_code
_entity_poly.pdbx_strand_id
1 'polypeptide(L)'
;MLSVVQIIREHRSAAAWTLRASCGVGLSDLGDAVNWGEACVLVKRAALDPSTALGAELAGWAYPASMPELLTLLAQIPSRNTAKAVMPWSMKVPDEQTPATPDEIASADAALESEFVFT
;
A
#
# COMPACT_ATOMS: atom_id res chain seq x y z
N MET A 1 -9.43 16.97 20.01
CA MET A 1 -9.47 15.49 20.07
C MET A 1 -10.84 15.07 19.57
N LEU A 2 -10.95 14.37 18.44
CA LEU A 2 -12.25 13.91 17.92
C LEU A 2 -12.89 12.93 18.91
N SER A 3 -14.18 13.13 19.22
CA SER A 3 -14.91 12.16 20.05
C SER A 3 -15.20 10.89 19.23
N VAL A 4 -15.31 9.73 19.90
CA VAL A 4 -15.62 8.44 19.23
C VAL A 4 -16.91 8.54 18.41
N VAL A 5 -17.92 9.22 18.96
CA VAL A 5 -19.20 9.46 18.28
C VAL A 5 -18.99 10.26 16.99
N GLN A 6 -18.11 11.27 17.02
CA GLN A 6 -17.81 12.08 15.86
C GLN A 6 -17.09 11.26 14.78
N ILE A 7 -16.10 10.43 15.16
CA ILE A 7 -15.40 9.52 14.24
C ILE A 7 -16.39 8.58 13.55
N ILE A 8 -17.28 7.93 14.31
CA ILE A 8 -18.29 7.02 13.74
C ILE A 8 -19.27 7.76 12.82
N ARG A 9 -19.61 9.01 13.14
CA ARG A 9 -20.55 9.80 12.34
C ARG A 9 -19.93 10.23 11.01
N GLU A 10 -18.68 10.69 11.03
CA GLU A 10 -17.98 11.24 9.87
C GLU A 10 -17.39 10.14 8.97
N HIS A 11 -16.90 9.05 9.56
CA HIS A 11 -16.21 7.95 8.87
C HIS A 11 -16.95 6.61 9.04
N ARG A 12 -18.28 6.63 8.93
CA ARG A 12 -19.15 5.50 9.32
C ARG A 12 -18.81 4.21 8.58
N SER A 13 -18.57 4.28 7.27
CA SER A 13 -18.25 3.13 6.43
C SER A 13 -16.95 2.46 6.85
N ALA A 14 -15.87 3.22 6.98
CA ALA A 14 -14.58 2.69 7.40
C ALA A 14 -14.58 2.20 8.85
N ALA A 15 -15.30 2.88 9.75
CA ALA A 15 -15.49 2.42 11.12
C ALA A 15 -16.23 1.07 11.15
N ALA A 16 -17.34 0.93 10.41
CA ALA A 16 -18.10 -0.31 10.32
C ALA A 16 -17.27 -1.46 9.73
N TRP A 17 -16.57 -1.20 8.63
CA TRP A 17 -15.74 -2.20 7.98
C TRP A 17 -14.60 -2.67 8.88
N THR A 18 -13.91 -1.73 9.54
CA THR A 18 -12.79 -2.04 10.43
C THR A 18 -13.24 -2.85 11.65
N LEU A 19 -14.33 -2.46 12.30
CA LEU A 19 -14.87 -3.20 13.44
C LEU A 19 -15.27 -4.63 13.05
N ARG A 20 -15.91 -4.79 11.89
CA ARG A 20 -16.29 -6.10 11.37
C ARG A 20 -15.06 -6.95 11.02
N ALA A 21 -14.08 -6.40 10.33
CA ALA A 21 -12.91 -7.12 9.84
C ALA A 21 -11.91 -7.48 10.94
N SER A 22 -11.62 -6.55 11.86
CA SER A 22 -10.59 -6.75 12.89
C SER A 22 -11.14 -7.32 14.19
N CYS A 23 -12.39 -7.05 14.53
CA CYS A 23 -12.97 -7.37 15.84
C CYS A 23 -14.23 -8.28 15.74
N GLY A 24 -14.74 -8.56 14.54
CA GLY A 24 -15.96 -9.36 14.34
C GLY A 24 -17.29 -8.65 14.69
N VAL A 25 -17.23 -7.43 15.21
CA VAL A 25 -18.40 -6.71 15.74
C VAL A 25 -18.96 -5.69 14.75
N GLY A 26 -20.27 -5.48 14.78
CA GLY A 26 -20.98 -4.50 13.98
C GLY A 26 -21.20 -3.20 14.74
N LEU A 27 -21.47 -2.11 14.04
CA LEU A 27 -21.83 -0.84 14.69
C LEU A 27 -23.11 -0.96 15.53
N SER A 28 -24.04 -1.86 15.17
CA SER A 28 -25.25 -2.17 15.93
C SER A 28 -24.96 -2.81 17.28
N ASP A 29 -23.81 -3.48 17.41
CA ASP A 29 -23.47 -4.28 18.58
C ASP A 29 -22.86 -3.38 19.68
N LEU A 30 -22.52 -2.13 19.32
CA LEU A 30 -21.94 -1.14 20.24
C LEU A 30 -23.03 -0.59 21.18
N GLY A 31 -22.82 -0.77 22.47
CA GLY A 31 -23.76 -0.40 23.53
C GLY A 31 -24.76 -1.49 23.89
N ASP A 32 -24.83 -2.59 23.11
CA ASP A 32 -25.69 -3.74 23.38
C ASP A 32 -24.83 -4.95 23.75
N ALA A 33 -24.25 -5.65 22.76
CA ALA A 33 -23.36 -6.79 22.98
C ALA A 33 -21.95 -6.37 23.44
N VAL A 34 -21.48 -5.18 23.03
CA VAL A 34 -20.20 -4.60 23.43
C VAL A 34 -20.46 -3.37 24.28
N ASN A 35 -19.86 -3.30 25.47
CA ASN A 35 -20.06 -2.15 26.34
C ASN A 35 -19.49 -0.85 25.72
N TRP A 36 -20.05 0.30 26.08
CA TRP A 36 -19.65 1.59 25.48
C TRP A 36 -18.17 1.95 25.74
N GLY A 37 -17.62 1.55 26.90
CA GLY A 37 -16.22 1.78 27.22
C GLY A 37 -15.28 1.02 26.27
N GLU A 38 -15.58 -0.24 26.02
CA GLU A 38 -14.87 -1.12 25.10
C GLU A 38 -15.04 -0.65 23.66
N ALA A 39 -16.24 -0.27 23.25
CA ALA A 39 -16.48 0.35 21.95
C ALA A 39 -15.57 1.56 21.73
N CYS A 40 -15.42 2.42 22.73
CA CYS A 40 -14.50 3.56 22.67
C CYS A 40 -13.04 3.13 22.52
N VAL A 41 -12.62 2.07 23.22
CA VAL A 41 -11.25 1.54 23.12
C VAL A 41 -10.99 0.97 21.73
N LEU A 42 -11.90 0.16 21.20
CA LEU A 42 -11.78 -0.45 19.87
C LEU A 42 -11.68 0.60 18.77
N VAL A 43 -12.59 1.58 18.77
CA VAL A 43 -12.58 2.64 17.75
C VAL A 43 -11.33 3.51 17.86
N LYS A 44 -10.89 3.87 19.07
CA LYS A 44 -9.64 4.62 19.24
C LYS A 44 -8.41 3.84 18.80
N ARG A 45 -8.36 2.53 19.10
CA ARG A 45 -7.27 1.65 18.67
C ARG A 45 -7.20 1.54 17.16
N ALA A 46 -8.35 1.30 16.51
CA ALA A 46 -8.47 1.27 15.06
C ALA A 46 -8.09 2.61 14.40
N ALA A 47 -8.55 3.72 14.98
CA ALA A 47 -8.21 5.06 14.48
C ALA A 47 -6.72 5.39 14.55
N LEU A 48 -5.98 4.79 15.49
CA LEU A 48 -4.54 4.97 15.64
C LEU A 48 -3.70 4.02 14.77
N ASP A 49 -4.33 3.04 14.11
CA ASP A 49 -3.64 2.01 13.33
C ASP A 49 -3.88 2.21 11.82
N PRO A 50 -2.90 2.77 11.07
CA PRO A 50 -3.01 3.00 9.63
C PRO A 50 -3.13 1.73 8.79
N SER A 51 -2.92 0.55 9.37
CA SER A 51 -3.15 -0.73 8.70
C SER A 51 -4.62 -1.16 8.66
N THR A 52 -5.51 -0.37 9.28
CA THR A 52 -6.97 -0.54 9.21
C THR A 52 -7.60 0.47 8.27
N ALA A 53 -8.78 0.16 7.72
CA ALA A 53 -9.50 1.10 6.85
C ALA A 53 -9.80 2.44 7.56
N LEU A 54 -10.17 2.39 8.84
CA LEU A 54 -10.45 3.59 9.63
C LEU A 54 -9.19 4.42 9.87
N GLY A 55 -8.09 3.81 10.29
CA GLY A 55 -6.84 4.54 10.53
C GLY A 55 -6.24 5.10 9.25
N ALA A 56 -6.33 4.37 8.14
CA ALA A 56 -5.90 4.86 6.82
C ALA A 56 -6.73 6.06 6.35
N GLU A 57 -8.06 6.00 6.46
CA GLU A 57 -8.94 7.11 6.07
C GLU A 57 -8.65 8.37 6.91
N LEU A 58 -8.43 8.22 8.22
CA LEU A 58 -8.07 9.32 9.12
C LEU A 58 -6.67 9.90 8.83
N ALA A 59 -5.76 9.08 8.30
CA ALA A 59 -4.45 9.52 7.83
C ALA A 59 -4.48 10.13 6.41
N GLY A 60 -5.63 10.08 5.73
CA GLY A 60 -5.77 10.51 4.34
C GLY A 60 -5.10 9.55 3.35
N TRP A 61 -4.94 8.28 3.72
CA TRP A 61 -4.31 7.24 2.89
C TRP A 61 -5.37 6.40 2.19
N ALA A 62 -5.06 5.94 0.98
CA ALA A 62 -5.87 4.97 0.29
C ALA A 62 -5.81 3.61 1.01
N TYR A 63 -6.95 2.91 1.11
CA TYR A 63 -7.04 1.60 1.74
C TYR A 63 -7.94 0.63 0.96
N PRO A 64 -7.45 -0.58 0.64
CA PRO A 64 -6.06 -1.01 0.73
C PRO A 64 -5.18 -0.17 -0.22
N ALA A 65 -3.91 0.05 0.14
CA ALA A 65 -2.98 0.76 -0.73
C ALA A 65 -2.88 0.05 -2.08
N SER A 66 -3.08 0.79 -3.17
CA SER A 66 -3.04 0.21 -4.51
C SER A 66 -1.59 -0.03 -4.95
N MET A 67 -1.37 -1.05 -5.80
CA MET A 67 -0.04 -1.33 -6.34
C MET A 67 0.62 -0.10 -7.01
N PRO A 68 -0.09 0.74 -7.80
CA PRO A 68 0.49 1.97 -8.35
C PRO A 68 0.96 2.97 -7.30
N GLU A 69 0.20 3.19 -6.22
CA GLU A 69 0.58 4.09 -5.13
C GLU A 69 1.81 3.57 -4.39
N LEU A 70 1.85 2.26 -4.14
CA LEU A 70 2.99 1.58 -3.53
C LEU A 70 4.26 1.71 -4.40
N LEU A 71 4.15 1.50 -5.71
CA LEU A 71 5.27 1.70 -6.64
C LEU A 71 5.75 3.16 -6.69
N THR A 72 4.81 4.11 -6.62
CA THR A 72 5.13 5.54 -6.59
C THR A 72 5.91 5.91 -5.33
N LEU A 73 5.50 5.40 -4.17
CA LEU A 73 6.22 5.61 -2.91
C LEU A 73 7.62 4.99 -2.96
N LEU A 74 7.77 3.81 -3.58
CA LEU A 74 9.08 3.16 -3.74
C LEU A 74 10.00 3.94 -4.68
N ALA A 75 9.47 4.56 -5.73
CA ALA A 75 10.25 5.38 -6.65
C ALA A 75 10.84 6.64 -5.99
N GLN A 76 10.28 7.09 -4.87
CA GLN A 76 10.80 8.21 -4.08
C GLN A 76 11.98 7.82 -3.18
N ILE A 77 12.23 6.52 -2.99
CA ILE A 77 13.34 6.03 -2.18
C ILE A 77 14.62 6.05 -3.03
N PRO A 78 15.66 6.83 -2.65
CA PRO A 78 16.81 7.07 -3.51
C PRO A 78 17.72 5.84 -3.68
N SER A 79 17.73 4.91 -2.72
CA SER A 79 18.52 3.69 -2.80
C SER A 79 17.64 2.48 -3.13
N ARG A 80 18.05 1.76 -4.17
CA ARG A 80 17.39 0.52 -4.59
C ARG A 80 17.42 -0.56 -3.50
N ASN A 81 18.52 -0.64 -2.75
CA ASN A 81 18.65 -1.61 -1.67
C ASN A 81 17.73 -1.29 -0.50
N THR A 82 17.58 0.00 -0.14
CA THR A 82 16.64 0.40 0.90
C THR A 82 15.20 0.22 0.45
N ALA A 83 14.89 0.49 -0.82
CA ALA A 83 13.56 0.22 -1.38
C ALA A 83 13.22 -1.28 -1.27
N LYS A 84 14.12 -2.17 -1.69
CA LYS A 84 13.94 -3.64 -1.58
C LYS A 84 13.75 -4.10 -0.13
N ALA A 85 14.42 -3.49 0.84
CA ALA A 85 14.32 -3.87 2.25
C ALA A 85 12.97 -3.50 2.89
N VAL A 86 12.30 -2.46 2.39
CA VAL A 86 11.03 -1.94 2.95
C VAL A 86 9.80 -2.56 2.26
N MET A 87 9.96 -3.17 1.07
CA MET A 87 8.85 -3.80 0.36
C MET A 87 8.33 -5.05 1.11
N PRO A 88 7.01 -5.15 1.37
CA PRO A 88 6.40 -6.36 1.92
C PRO A 88 6.24 -7.50 0.89
N TRP A 89 6.65 -7.31 -0.36
CA TRP A 89 6.67 -8.33 -1.42
C TRP A 89 8.03 -8.36 -2.13
N SER A 90 8.43 -9.53 -2.65
CA SER A 90 9.63 -9.63 -3.47
C SER A 90 9.37 -9.14 -4.89
N MET A 91 9.99 -8.03 -5.28
CA MET A 91 10.08 -7.64 -6.67
C MET A 91 11.09 -8.57 -7.36
N LYS A 92 10.63 -9.49 -8.22
CA LYS A 92 11.49 -10.15 -9.21
C LYS A 92 11.90 -9.09 -10.22
N VAL A 93 12.95 -8.36 -9.88
CA VAL A 93 13.69 -7.62 -10.88
C VAL A 93 14.29 -8.70 -11.79
N PRO A 94 14.16 -8.58 -13.12
CA PRO A 94 15.00 -9.37 -14.01
C PRO A 94 16.43 -9.22 -13.49
N ASP A 95 17.12 -10.34 -13.22
CA ASP A 95 18.55 -10.26 -12.89
C ASP A 95 19.19 -9.35 -13.93
N GLU A 96 20.13 -8.51 -13.49
CA GLU A 96 20.98 -7.74 -14.40
C GLU A 96 21.33 -8.68 -15.54
N GLN A 97 20.79 -8.38 -16.72
CA GLN A 97 20.99 -9.22 -17.90
C GLN A 97 22.48 -9.48 -17.94
N THR A 98 22.86 -10.77 -17.96
CA THR A 98 24.26 -11.18 -18.05
C THR A 98 24.94 -10.21 -19.01
N PRO A 99 26.01 -9.50 -18.59
CA PRO A 99 26.58 -8.44 -19.40
C PRO A 99 26.78 -8.97 -20.82
N ALA A 100 26.15 -8.31 -21.79
CA ALA A 100 26.07 -8.79 -23.15
C ALA A 100 27.47 -9.18 -23.62
N THR A 101 27.59 -10.38 -24.17
CA THR A 101 28.88 -10.85 -24.64
C THR A 101 29.36 -9.98 -25.81
N PRO A 102 30.67 -9.80 -26.02
CA PRO A 102 31.19 -8.98 -27.11
C PRO A 102 30.62 -9.37 -28.48
N ASP A 103 30.34 -10.66 -28.69
CA ASP A 103 29.75 -11.19 -29.92
C ASP A 103 28.28 -10.79 -30.12
N GLU A 104 27.50 -10.75 -29.03
CA GLU A 104 26.10 -10.27 -29.06
C GLU A 104 26.03 -8.77 -29.35
N ILE A 105 26.97 -7.99 -28.80
CA ILE A 105 27.08 -6.54 -29.06
C ILE A 105 27.41 -6.30 -30.53
N ALA A 106 28.43 -6.99 -31.07
CA ALA A 106 28.82 -6.86 -32.48
C ALA A 106 27.69 -7.25 -33.45
N SER A 107 26.90 -8.27 -33.12
CA SER A 107 25.74 -8.66 -33.94
C SER A 107 24.61 -7.62 -33.87
N ALA A 108 24.39 -6.99 -32.72
CA ALA A 108 23.38 -5.95 -32.56
C ALA A 108 23.78 -4.66 -33.28
N ASP A 109 25.05 -4.27 -33.20
CA ASP A 109 25.58 -3.11 -33.92
C ASP A 109 25.49 -3.30 -35.45
N ALA A 110 25.85 -4.49 -35.96
CA ALA A 110 25.68 -4.80 -37.38
C ALA A 110 24.21 -4.78 -37.83
N ALA A 111 23.28 -5.22 -36.97
CA ALA A 111 21.85 -5.14 -37.25
C ALA A 111 21.35 -3.69 -37.28
N LEU A 112 21.78 -2.84 -36.33
CA LEU A 112 21.47 -1.42 -36.31
C LEU A 112 22.02 -0.71 -37.55
N GLU A 113 23.26 -0.97 -37.94
CA GLU A 113 23.85 -0.40 -39.17
C GLU A 113 23.09 -0.82 -40.42
N SER A 114 22.55 -2.04 -40.46
CA SER A 114 21.74 -2.52 -41.57
C SER A 114 20.34 -1.88 -41.64
N GLU A 115 19.81 -1.42 -40.51
CA GLU A 115 18.55 -0.66 -40.43
C GLU A 115 18.75 0.84 -40.71
N PHE A 116 19.94 1.40 -40.42
CA PHE A 116 20.32 2.77 -40.77
C PHE A 116 20.76 2.90 -42.24
N VAL A 117 19.93 2.42 -43.18
CA VAL A 117 20.05 2.85 -44.58
C VAL A 117 19.29 4.15 -44.72
N PHE A 118 20.00 5.28 -44.62
CA PHE A 118 19.48 6.55 -45.13
C PHE A 118 19.49 6.50 -46.66
N THR A 119 18.37 6.10 -47.27
CA THR A 119 18.05 6.39 -48.68
C THR A 119 17.57 7.82 -48.85
#